data_AF-A0A6J3BPH3-F1
#
_entry.id   AF-A0A6J3BPH3-F1
#
_cell.length_a   1.000
_cell.length_b   1.000
_cell.length_c   1.000
_cell.angle_alpha   90.00
_cell.angle_beta   90.00
_cell.angle_gamma   90.00
#
_symmetry.space_group_name_H-M   'P 1'
#
loop_
_entity.id
_entity.type
_entity.pdbx_description
1 polymer ?
#
loop_
_entity_poly.entity_id
_entity_poly.type
_entity_poly.pdbx_seq_one_letter_code
_entity_poly.pdbx_strand_id
1 'polypeptide(L)'
;MVTEKNFFHKVSTKISQPNIFILNNRWDASASEPEYLEQVRTQHANRCVDFLASELRVCTPKEAEDRIFFISAKEALLTRMREREKPVSSPIMAEGHQVRYFEFVDFERKFEECISKSAVRTKFAQHSRRGKNIAGDVMAALELVYNNATEQKTAKVEKQRILHEQLSAVEEQLTTITRQMKDKINRMVESVEHKV
;
A
#
# COMPACT_ATOMS: atom_id res chain seq x y z
N MET A 1 -2.73 -39.13 -6.27
CA MET A 1 -2.66 -37.66 -6.28
C MET A 1 -2.58 -37.03 -7.69
N VAL A 2 -2.67 -37.79 -8.79
CA VAL A 2 -2.49 -37.19 -10.15
C VAL A 2 -3.60 -36.19 -10.48
N THR A 3 -4.85 -36.49 -10.13
CA THR A 3 -6.00 -35.62 -10.39
C THR A 3 -5.92 -34.31 -9.60
N GLU A 4 -5.54 -34.39 -8.33
CA GLU A 4 -5.39 -33.25 -7.44
C GLU A 4 -4.25 -32.33 -7.90
N LYS A 5 -3.09 -32.90 -8.25
CA LYS A 5 -1.96 -32.13 -8.78
C LYS A 5 -2.34 -31.39 -10.07
N ASN A 6 -3.03 -32.06 -10.99
CA ASN A 6 -3.47 -31.46 -12.26
C ASN A 6 -4.40 -30.25 -12.06
N PHE A 7 -5.23 -30.26 -11.03
CA PHE A 7 -6.04 -29.10 -10.68
C PHE A 7 -5.18 -27.89 -10.30
N PHE A 8 -4.18 -28.08 -9.43
CA PHE A 8 -3.32 -26.97 -8.99
C PHE A 8 -2.36 -26.49 -10.07
N HIS A 9 -1.94 -27.34 -11.01
CA HIS A 9 -1.25 -26.87 -12.22
C HIS A 9 -2.10 -25.89 -13.03
N LYS A 10 -3.40 -26.19 -13.21
CA LYS A 10 -4.34 -25.26 -13.88
C LYS A 10 -4.49 -23.97 -13.08
N VAL A 11 -4.58 -24.02 -11.75
CA VAL A 11 -4.64 -22.82 -10.90
C VAL A 11 -3.41 -21.94 -11.08
N SER A 12 -2.19 -22.51 -11.04
CA SER A 12 -0.95 -21.76 -11.21
C SER A 12 -0.80 -21.13 -12.61
N THR A 13 -1.51 -21.64 -13.63
CA THR A 13 -1.53 -20.99 -14.95
C THR A 13 -2.43 -19.75 -15.01
N LYS A 14 -3.39 -19.62 -14.08
CA LYS A 14 -4.39 -18.53 -14.05
C LYS A 14 -4.08 -17.47 -13.01
N ILE A 15 -3.44 -17.86 -11.92
CA ILE A 15 -3.13 -16.97 -10.79
C ILE A 15 -1.62 -16.97 -10.61
N SER A 16 -1.01 -15.78 -10.63
CA SER A 16 0.41 -15.64 -10.35
C SER A 16 0.68 -15.87 -8.86
N GLN A 17 1.54 -16.84 -8.54
CA GLN A 17 2.01 -17.14 -7.18
C GLN A 17 0.84 -17.35 -6.18
N PRO A 18 -0.04 -18.36 -6.39
CA PRO A 18 -1.14 -18.66 -5.48
C PRO A 18 -0.63 -19.14 -4.11
N ASN A 19 -1.33 -18.77 -3.04
CA ASN A 19 -1.07 -19.30 -1.70
C ASN A 19 -1.72 -20.69 -1.58
N ILE A 20 -0.93 -21.75 -1.64
CA ILE A 20 -1.41 -23.14 -1.58
C ILE A 20 -0.90 -23.78 -0.28
N PHE A 21 -1.81 -24.39 0.48
CA PHE A 21 -1.53 -25.18 1.68
C PHE A 21 -1.92 -26.64 1.43
N ILE A 22 -1.15 -27.58 2.00
CA ILE A 22 -1.41 -29.01 1.90
C ILE A 22 -1.62 -29.58 3.28
N LEU A 23 -2.83 -30.08 3.53
CA LEU A 23 -3.18 -30.79 4.75
C LEU A 23 -3.20 -32.29 4.46
N ASN A 24 -2.17 -33.01 4.94
CA ASN A 24 -2.17 -34.46 5.01
C ASN A 24 -3.13 -34.88 6.14
N ASN A 25 -4.42 -34.88 5.82
CA ASN A 25 -5.48 -35.22 6.76
C ASN A 25 -5.56 -36.73 7.01
N ARG A 26 -6.25 -37.12 8.09
CA ARG A 26 -6.38 -38.50 8.59
C ARG A 26 -5.08 -39.07 9.16
N TRP A 27 -4.23 -38.19 9.69
CA TRP A 27 -2.97 -38.59 10.35
C TRP A 27 -3.19 -39.33 11.69
N ASP A 28 -4.44 -39.44 12.16
CA ASP A 28 -4.81 -40.34 13.26
C ASP A 28 -4.64 -41.83 12.89
N ALA A 29 -4.75 -42.20 11.61
CA ALA A 29 -4.60 -43.59 11.19
C ALA A 29 -3.17 -44.13 11.39
N SER A 30 -2.15 -43.27 11.27
CA SER A 30 -0.75 -43.66 11.46
C SER A 30 -0.38 -43.89 12.93
N ALA A 31 -1.25 -43.52 13.88
CA ALA A 31 -1.04 -43.83 15.30
C ALA A 31 -1.06 -45.34 15.59
N SER A 32 -1.60 -46.16 14.68
CA SER A 32 -1.61 -47.62 14.80
C SER A 32 -0.26 -48.28 14.47
N GLU A 33 0.64 -47.58 13.78
CA GLU A 33 1.94 -48.09 13.32
C GLU A 33 3.07 -47.08 13.61
N PRO A 34 3.46 -46.89 14.89
CA PRO A 34 4.41 -45.86 15.28
C PRO A 34 5.82 -46.06 14.71
N GLU A 35 6.23 -47.29 14.42
CA GLU A 35 7.56 -47.63 13.88
C GLU A 35 7.82 -47.02 12.50
N TYR A 36 6.77 -46.83 11.69
CA TYR A 36 6.88 -46.27 10.33
C TYR A 36 6.49 -44.80 10.25
N LEU A 37 5.98 -44.21 11.33
CA LEU A 37 5.36 -42.89 11.34
C LEU A 37 6.31 -41.80 10.80
N GLU A 38 7.56 -41.79 11.26
CA GLU A 38 8.54 -40.76 10.85
C GLU A 38 8.98 -40.91 9.39
N GLN A 39 9.15 -42.15 8.93
CA GLN A 39 9.52 -42.43 7.54
C GLN A 39 8.40 -42.02 6.58
N VAL A 40 7.15 -42.35 6.91
CA VAL A 40 5.98 -41.97 6.11
C VAL A 40 5.80 -40.45 6.13
N ARG A 41 5.97 -39.81 7.29
CA ARG A 41 5.90 -38.34 7.41
C ARG A 41 6.92 -37.66 6.49
N THR A 42 8.18 -38.09 6.57
CA THR A 42 9.27 -37.54 5.76
C THR A 42 9.01 -37.74 4.26
N GLN A 43 8.53 -38.93 3.85
CA GLN A 43 8.19 -39.19 2.46
C GLN A 43 7.07 -38.27 1.95
N HIS A 44 6.01 -38.08 2.74
CA HIS A 44 4.92 -37.18 2.39
C HIS A 44 5.38 -35.73 2.36
N ALA A 45 6.18 -35.29 3.33
CA ALA A 45 6.71 -33.94 3.41
C ALA A 45 7.56 -33.62 2.16
N ASN A 46 8.53 -34.47 1.83
CA ASN A 46 9.39 -34.28 0.66
C ASN A 46 8.59 -34.20 -0.64
N ARG A 47 7.63 -35.12 -0.85
CA ARG A 47 6.76 -35.10 -2.03
C ARG A 47 5.93 -33.83 -2.14
N CYS A 48 5.45 -33.30 -1.01
CA CYS A 48 4.67 -32.07 -0.97
C CYS A 48 5.55 -30.83 -1.20
N VAL A 49 6.76 -30.80 -0.63
CA VAL A 49 7.75 -29.75 -0.86
C VAL A 49 8.13 -29.70 -2.34
N ASP A 50 8.47 -30.85 -2.94
CA ASP A 50 8.78 -30.96 -4.36
C ASP A 50 7.62 -30.47 -5.23
N PHE A 51 6.39 -30.81 -4.86
CA PHE A 51 5.22 -30.36 -5.59
C PHE A 51 5.04 -28.83 -5.55
N LEU A 52 5.18 -28.20 -4.38
CA LEU A 52 4.99 -26.76 -4.24
C LEU A 52 6.17 -25.94 -4.81
N ALA A 53 7.40 -26.36 -4.52
CA ALA A 53 8.61 -25.62 -4.84
C ALA A 53 9.17 -25.95 -6.23
N SER A 54 9.20 -27.23 -6.61
CA SER A 54 9.83 -27.69 -7.86
C SER A 54 8.83 -27.78 -9.02
N GLU A 55 7.67 -28.40 -8.79
CA GLU A 55 6.65 -28.61 -9.83
C GLU A 55 5.81 -27.34 -10.09
N LEU A 56 5.19 -26.76 -9.05
CA LEU A 56 4.34 -25.57 -9.19
C LEU A 56 5.14 -24.26 -9.17
N ARG A 57 6.33 -24.24 -8.53
CA ARG A 57 7.21 -23.06 -8.39
C ARG A 57 6.50 -21.84 -7.78
N VAL A 58 5.67 -22.08 -6.76
CA VAL A 58 4.84 -21.05 -6.10
C VAL A 58 5.40 -20.57 -4.76
N CYS A 59 6.46 -21.20 -4.28
CA CYS A 59 7.21 -20.79 -3.10
C CYS A 59 8.60 -21.46 -3.10
N THR A 60 9.47 -21.02 -2.21
CA THR A 60 10.76 -21.69 -1.94
C THR A 60 10.55 -23.00 -1.17
N PRO A 61 11.53 -23.93 -1.16
CA PRO A 61 11.43 -25.16 -0.38
C PRO A 61 11.18 -24.91 1.11
N LYS A 62 11.88 -23.92 1.69
CA LYS A 62 11.72 -23.52 3.09
C LYS A 62 10.31 -22.99 3.37
N GLU A 63 9.76 -22.16 2.49
CA GLU A 63 8.38 -21.69 2.63
C GLU A 63 7.35 -22.80 2.40
N ALA A 64 7.68 -23.83 1.62
CA ALA A 64 6.81 -24.98 1.41
C ALA A 64 6.66 -25.81 2.68
N GLU A 65 7.73 -25.99 3.45
CA GLU A 65 7.70 -26.66 4.77
C GLU A 65 6.67 -26.00 5.70
N ASP A 66 6.57 -24.67 5.67
CA ASP A 66 5.59 -23.91 6.45
C ASP A 66 4.14 -24.02 5.95
N ARG A 67 3.89 -24.70 4.82
CA ARG A 67 2.56 -24.85 4.19
C ARG A 67 2.04 -26.28 4.20
N ILE A 68 2.82 -27.22 4.75
CA ILE A 68 2.50 -28.65 4.77
C ILE A 68 2.27 -29.08 6.21
N PHE A 69 1.11 -29.68 6.47
CA PHE A 69 0.72 -30.08 7.82
C PHE A 69 0.16 -31.50 7.83
N PHE A 70 0.38 -32.20 8.95
CA PHE A 70 -0.09 -33.55 9.23
C PHE A 70 -1.11 -33.52 10.36
N ILE A 71 -2.37 -33.69 10.02
CA ILE A 71 -3.48 -33.34 10.90
C ILE A 71 -4.56 -34.41 10.93
N SER A 72 -5.39 -34.40 11.97
CA SER A 72 -6.68 -35.06 11.99
C SER A 72 -7.79 -34.04 12.20
N ALA A 73 -8.48 -33.68 11.12
CA ALA A 73 -9.61 -32.75 11.20
C ALA A 73 -10.75 -33.30 12.06
N LYS A 74 -10.90 -34.64 12.11
CA LYS A 74 -11.87 -35.31 12.98
C LYS A 74 -11.55 -35.07 14.45
N GLU A 75 -10.30 -35.30 14.87
CA GLU A 75 -9.89 -35.06 16.26
C GLU A 75 -9.98 -33.58 16.63
N ALA A 76 -9.53 -32.68 15.74
CA ALA A 76 -9.65 -31.24 15.99
C ALA A 76 -11.10 -30.78 16.20
N LEU A 77 -12.03 -31.27 15.37
CA LEU A 77 -13.46 -30.99 15.53
C LEU A 77 -14.00 -31.55 16.86
N LEU A 78 -13.70 -32.81 17.17
CA LEU A 78 -14.16 -33.44 18.42
C LEU A 78 -13.60 -32.74 19.66
N THR A 79 -12.34 -32.28 19.64
CA THR A 79 -11.74 -31.49 20.72
C THR A 79 -12.52 -30.19 20.93
N ARG A 80 -12.79 -29.41 19.87
CA ARG A 80 -13.53 -28.14 19.97
C ARG A 80 -14.97 -28.31 20.42
N MET A 81 -15.65 -29.37 19.95
CA MET A 81 -17.00 -29.69 20.42
C MET A 81 -16.99 -30.00 21.92
N ARG A 82 -15.98 -30.72 22.41
CA ARG A 82 -15.79 -31.04 23.82
C ARG A 82 -15.52 -29.81 24.70
N GLU A 83 -14.81 -28.82 24.16
CA GLU A 83 -14.56 -27.55 24.85
C GLU A 83 -15.82 -26.66 24.92
N ARG A 84 -16.72 -26.79 23.95
CA ARG A 84 -17.97 -26.01 23.86
C ARG A 84 -19.11 -26.60 24.69
N GLU A 85 -19.23 -27.92 24.76
CA GLU A 85 -20.30 -28.63 25.46
C GLU A 85 -19.70 -29.54 26.54
N LYS A 86 -20.25 -29.53 27.78
CA LYS A 86 -19.86 -30.52 28.80
C LYS A 86 -20.29 -31.91 28.33
N PRO A 87 -19.36 -32.81 27.90
CA PRO A 87 -19.77 -34.05 27.25
C PRO A 87 -20.18 -35.09 28.29
N VAL A 88 -21.22 -35.85 27.98
CA VAL A 88 -21.68 -37.02 28.77
C VAL A 88 -20.77 -38.24 28.57
N SER A 89 -20.03 -38.31 27.44
CA SER A 89 -18.99 -39.33 27.21
C SER A 89 -17.83 -38.73 26.42
N SER A 90 -16.60 -39.13 26.78
CA SER A 90 -15.39 -38.69 26.08
C SER A 90 -15.08 -39.63 24.92
N PRO A 91 -15.04 -39.14 23.66
CA PRO A 91 -14.60 -39.98 22.55
C PRO A 91 -13.13 -40.39 22.74
N ILE A 92 -12.85 -41.67 22.48
CA ILE A 92 -11.50 -42.24 22.51
C ILE A 92 -10.71 -41.62 21.36
N MET A 93 -9.67 -40.87 21.71
CA MET A 93 -8.71 -40.31 20.76
C MET A 93 -7.51 -41.23 20.62
N ALA A 94 -6.89 -41.25 19.45
CA ALA A 94 -5.71 -42.07 19.24
C ALA A 94 -4.50 -41.47 19.99
N GLU A 95 -3.46 -42.28 20.19
CA GLU A 95 -2.21 -41.81 20.77
C GLU A 95 -1.63 -40.64 19.94
N GLY A 96 -1.04 -39.65 20.61
CA GLY A 96 -0.49 -38.46 19.95
C GLY A 96 -1.51 -37.43 19.44
N HIS A 97 -2.80 -37.55 19.79
CA HIS A 97 -3.84 -36.60 19.33
C HIS A 97 -3.51 -35.14 19.66
N GLN A 98 -2.88 -34.87 20.81
CA GLN A 98 -2.52 -33.51 21.21
C GLN A 98 -1.50 -32.88 20.25
N VAL A 99 -0.54 -33.68 19.73
CA VAL A 99 0.44 -33.21 18.75
C VAL A 99 -0.26 -32.85 17.44
N ARG A 100 -1.16 -33.70 16.96
CA ARG A 100 -1.96 -33.44 15.75
C ARG A 100 -2.88 -32.23 15.92
N TYR A 101 -3.42 -32.02 17.12
CA TYR A 101 -4.22 -30.84 17.44
C TYR A 101 -3.38 -29.56 17.42
N PHE A 102 -2.20 -29.57 18.04
CA PHE A 102 -1.29 -28.43 17.98
C PHE A 102 -0.84 -28.12 16.55
N GLU A 103 -0.58 -29.14 15.73
CA GLU A 103 -0.24 -28.95 14.31
C GLU A 103 -1.42 -28.36 13.51
N PHE A 104 -2.67 -28.72 13.84
CA PHE A 104 -3.86 -28.10 13.26
C PHE A 104 -3.99 -26.63 13.64
N VAL A 105 -3.75 -26.29 14.91
CA VAL A 105 -3.78 -24.89 15.39
C VAL A 105 -2.65 -24.07 14.74
N ASP A 106 -1.46 -24.65 14.56
CA ASP A 106 -0.36 -23.98 13.85
C ASP A 106 -0.70 -23.72 12.38
N PHE A 107 -1.37 -24.67 11.71
CA PHE A 107 -1.93 -24.47 10.38
C PHE A 107 -2.85 -23.26 10.32
N GLU A 108 -3.85 -23.18 11.21
CA GLU A 108 -4.81 -22.07 11.21
C GLU A 108 -4.11 -20.74 11.42
N ARG A 109 -3.16 -20.67 12.35
CA ARG A 109 -2.36 -19.47 12.60
C ARG A 109 -1.60 -19.02 11.35
N LYS A 110 -0.89 -19.93 10.68
CA LYS A 110 -0.15 -19.60 9.44
C LYS A 110 -1.09 -19.26 8.29
N PHE A 111 -2.24 -19.92 8.22
CA PHE A 111 -3.27 -19.63 7.22
C PHE A 111 -3.86 -18.22 7.42
N GLU A 112 -4.23 -17.85 8.64
CA GLU A 112 -4.75 -16.53 8.99
C GLU A 112 -3.75 -15.41 8.67
N GLU A 113 -2.48 -15.59 9.02
CA GLU A 113 -1.42 -14.64 8.68
C GLU A 113 -1.25 -14.51 7.16
N CYS A 114 -1.23 -15.63 6.44
CA CYS A 114 -1.06 -15.63 5.00
C CYS A 114 -2.24 -14.97 4.27
N ILE A 115 -3.48 -15.36 4.61
CA ILE A 115 -4.67 -14.84 3.94
C ILE A 115 -4.88 -13.36 4.25
N SER A 116 -4.62 -12.91 5.48
CA SER A 116 -4.77 -11.50 5.86
C SER A 116 -3.77 -10.61 5.11
N LYS A 117 -2.48 -10.93 5.13
CA LYS A 117 -1.44 -10.18 4.40
C LYS A 117 -1.68 -10.18 2.90
N SER A 118 -2.02 -11.34 2.32
CA SER A 118 -2.24 -11.47 0.89
C SER A 118 -3.51 -10.75 0.42
N ALA A 119 -4.60 -10.83 1.19
CA ALA A 119 -5.86 -10.15 0.88
C ALA A 119 -5.69 -8.63 0.91
N VAL A 120 -5.00 -8.08 1.91
CA VAL A 120 -4.76 -6.63 2.00
C VAL A 120 -3.99 -6.15 0.76
N ARG A 121 -2.91 -6.84 0.39
CA ARG A 121 -2.11 -6.47 -0.78
C ARG A 121 -2.91 -6.58 -2.08
N THR A 122 -3.59 -7.70 -2.30
CA THR A 122 -4.31 -7.96 -3.57
C THR A 122 -5.56 -7.10 -3.73
N LYS A 123 -6.26 -6.77 -2.64
CA LYS A 123 -7.47 -5.94 -2.69
C LYS A 123 -7.20 -4.44 -2.70
N PHE A 124 -6.17 -3.97 -1.97
CA PHE A 124 -6.00 -2.53 -1.76
C PHE A 124 -4.82 -1.91 -2.52
N ALA A 125 -3.78 -2.66 -2.91
CA ALA A 125 -2.58 -2.06 -3.48
C ALA A 125 -2.85 -1.20 -4.73
N GLN A 126 -3.73 -1.65 -5.63
CA GLN A 126 -4.10 -0.88 -6.81
C GLN A 126 -4.85 0.41 -6.46
N HIS A 127 -5.79 0.35 -5.51
CA HIS A 127 -6.51 1.52 -5.04
C HIS A 127 -5.59 2.52 -4.34
N SER A 128 -4.67 2.05 -3.50
CA SER A 128 -3.67 2.90 -2.85
C SER A 128 -2.75 3.58 -3.87
N ARG A 129 -2.28 2.85 -4.90
CA ARG A 129 -1.46 3.43 -5.98
C ARG A 129 -2.24 4.49 -6.75
N ARG A 130 -3.50 4.20 -7.11
CA ARG A 130 -4.37 5.15 -7.80
C ARG A 130 -4.61 6.42 -6.96
N GLY A 131 -4.85 6.26 -5.66
CA GLY A 131 -5.02 7.39 -4.74
C GLY A 131 -3.78 8.29 -4.68
N LYS A 132 -2.58 7.69 -4.63
CA LYS A 132 -1.31 8.46 -4.69
C LYS A 132 -1.15 9.23 -5.99
N ASN A 133 -1.47 8.62 -7.13
CA ASN A 133 -1.39 9.29 -8.43
C ASN A 133 -2.34 10.49 -8.48
N ILE A 134 -3.61 10.30 -8.08
CA ILE A 134 -4.60 11.39 -8.06
C ILE A 134 -4.12 12.54 -7.16
N ALA A 135 -3.62 12.24 -5.97
CA ALA A 135 -3.09 13.27 -5.07
C ALA A 135 -1.89 14.02 -5.69
N GLY A 136 -1.01 13.30 -6.38
CA GLY A 136 0.11 13.89 -7.13
C GLY A 136 -0.35 14.82 -8.25
N ASP A 137 -1.33 14.39 -9.05
CA ASP A 137 -1.89 15.19 -10.15
C ASP A 137 -2.54 16.48 -9.63
N VAL A 138 -3.28 16.38 -8.52
CA VAL A 138 -3.88 17.55 -7.86
C VAL A 138 -2.82 18.50 -7.33
N MET A 139 -1.76 17.97 -6.71
CA MET A 139 -0.65 18.79 -6.19
C MET A 139 0.06 19.53 -7.33
N ALA A 140 0.37 18.85 -8.42
CA ALA A 140 0.99 19.47 -9.60
C ALA A 140 0.11 20.56 -10.21
N ALA A 141 -1.22 20.36 -10.26
CA ALA A 141 -2.15 21.38 -10.73
C ALA A 141 -2.16 22.62 -9.82
N LEU A 142 -2.13 22.41 -8.49
CA LEU A 142 -2.06 23.51 -7.51
C LEU A 142 -0.73 24.27 -7.60
N GLU A 143 0.39 23.57 -7.78
CA GLU A 143 1.71 24.19 -7.98
C GLU A 143 1.73 25.07 -9.24
N LEU A 144 1.15 24.60 -10.34
CA LEU A 144 1.03 25.40 -11.57
C LEU A 144 0.23 26.68 -11.33
N VAL A 145 -0.92 26.57 -10.66
CA VAL A 145 -1.76 27.74 -10.31
C VAL A 145 -0.99 28.70 -9.41
N TYR A 146 -0.31 28.19 -8.39
CA TYR A 146 0.47 28.98 -7.46
C TYR A 146 1.62 29.74 -8.14
N ASN A 147 2.38 29.06 -9.00
CA ASN A 147 3.49 29.67 -9.73
C ASN A 147 2.99 30.76 -10.67
N ASN A 148 1.95 30.47 -11.47
CA ASN A 148 1.35 31.45 -12.37
C ASN A 148 0.81 32.68 -11.62
N ALA A 149 0.11 32.47 -10.50
CA ALA A 149 -0.41 33.57 -9.68
C ALA A 149 0.73 34.41 -9.07
N THR A 150 1.83 33.77 -8.66
CA THR A 150 3.00 34.43 -8.09
C THR A 150 3.74 35.26 -9.14
N GLU A 151 3.96 34.72 -10.33
CA GLU A 151 4.56 35.45 -11.45
C GLU A 151 3.71 36.67 -11.84
N GLN A 152 2.39 36.49 -11.96
CA GLN A 152 1.48 37.60 -12.25
C GLN A 152 1.51 38.68 -11.17
N LYS A 153 1.52 38.29 -9.89
CA LYS A 153 1.64 39.22 -8.78
C LYS A 153 2.93 40.02 -8.87
N THR A 154 4.06 39.37 -9.08
CA THR A 154 5.38 40.02 -9.20
C THR A 154 5.40 41.01 -10.37
N ALA A 155 4.89 40.61 -11.54
CA ALA A 155 4.80 41.50 -12.71
C ALA A 155 3.90 42.72 -12.46
N LYS A 156 2.79 42.56 -11.73
CA LYS A 156 1.90 43.67 -11.38
C LYS A 156 2.53 44.62 -10.37
N VAL A 157 3.23 44.11 -9.37
CA VAL A 157 3.96 44.92 -8.37
C VAL A 157 5.04 45.76 -9.07
N GLU A 158 5.80 45.15 -9.99
CA GLU A 158 6.83 45.88 -10.73
C GLU A 158 6.23 46.95 -11.64
N LYS A 159 5.13 46.63 -12.34
CA LYS A 159 4.42 47.63 -13.15
C LYS A 159 3.87 48.78 -12.31
N GLN A 160 3.36 48.50 -11.12
CA GLN A 160 2.89 49.52 -10.19
C GLN A 160 4.04 50.43 -9.74
N ARG A 161 5.21 49.85 -9.43
CA ARG A 161 6.42 50.60 -9.07
C ARG A 161 6.83 51.58 -10.18
N ILE A 162 6.91 51.09 -11.42
CA ILE A 162 7.28 51.91 -12.59
C ILE A 162 6.28 53.06 -12.81
N LEU A 163 4.98 52.77 -12.74
CA LEU A 163 3.95 53.80 -12.91
C LEU A 163 4.01 54.86 -11.81
N HIS A 164 4.31 54.46 -10.57
CA HIS A 164 4.47 55.38 -9.45
C HIS A 164 5.69 56.28 -9.63
N GLU A 165 6.81 55.75 -10.10
CA GLU A 165 8.01 56.54 -10.44
C GLU A 165 7.74 57.54 -11.56
N GLN A 166 7.03 57.11 -12.62
CA GLN A 166 6.63 57.99 -13.71
C GLN A 166 5.69 59.11 -13.24
N LEU A 167 4.72 58.79 -12.38
CA LEU A 167 3.80 59.78 -11.83
C LEU A 167 4.56 60.83 -11.01
N SER A 168 5.44 60.38 -10.11
CA SER A 168 6.28 61.26 -9.29
C SER A 168 7.15 62.19 -10.14
N ALA A 169 7.78 61.66 -11.20
CA ALA A 169 8.59 62.47 -12.12
C ALA A 169 7.75 63.53 -12.85
N VAL A 170 6.53 63.19 -13.29
CA VAL A 170 5.62 64.15 -13.95
C VAL A 170 5.16 65.22 -12.97
N GLU A 171 4.83 64.87 -11.73
CA GLU A 171 4.47 65.83 -10.67
C GLU A 171 5.61 66.81 -10.39
N GLU A 172 6.85 66.35 -10.31
CA GLU A 172 8.04 67.19 -10.12
C GLU A 172 8.27 68.13 -11.31
N GLN A 173 8.13 67.62 -12.54
CA GLN A 173 8.22 68.45 -13.75
C GLN A 173 7.12 69.52 -13.79
N LEU A 174 5.88 69.17 -13.46
CA LEU A 174 4.75 70.09 -13.43
C LEU A 174 5.00 71.22 -12.40
N THR A 175 5.50 70.85 -11.23
CA THR A 175 5.86 71.81 -10.17
C THR A 175 6.97 72.75 -10.63
N THR A 176 7.99 72.21 -11.28
CA THR A 176 9.12 72.98 -11.83
C THR A 176 8.67 73.96 -12.92
N ILE A 177 7.87 73.51 -13.89
CA ILE A 177 7.32 74.36 -14.96
C ILE A 177 6.44 75.45 -14.37
N THR A 178 5.59 75.11 -13.39
CA THR A 178 4.72 76.08 -12.73
C THR A 178 5.54 77.18 -12.05
N ARG A 179 6.64 76.82 -11.38
CA ARG A 179 7.57 77.80 -10.78
C ARG A 179 8.24 78.66 -11.83
N GLN A 180 8.77 78.05 -12.90
CA GLN A 180 9.41 78.78 -14.00
C GLN A 180 8.46 79.77 -14.68
N MET A 181 7.18 79.40 -14.86
CA MET A 181 6.17 80.29 -15.42
C MET A 181 5.85 81.45 -14.48
N LYS A 182 5.71 81.20 -13.17
CA LYS A 182 5.55 82.27 -12.17
C LYS A 182 6.73 83.25 -12.20
N ASP A 183 7.97 82.75 -12.23
CA ASP A 183 9.17 83.60 -12.28
C ASP A 183 9.22 84.43 -13.56
N LYS A 184 8.83 83.86 -14.72
CA LYS A 184 8.76 84.60 -15.99
C LYS A 184 7.69 85.70 -15.95
N ILE A 185 6.51 85.40 -15.40
CA ILE A 185 5.42 86.38 -15.25
C ILE A 185 5.90 87.54 -14.38
N ASN A 186 6.50 87.26 -13.21
CA ASN A 186 7.02 88.29 -12.32
C ASN A 186 8.05 89.20 -13.01
N ARG A 187 9.02 88.62 -13.75
CA ARG A 187 10.01 89.40 -14.51
C ARG A 187 9.38 90.28 -15.59
N MET A 188 8.33 89.80 -16.28
CA MET A 188 7.63 90.63 -17.26
C MET A 188 6.90 91.79 -16.59
N VAL A 189 6.27 91.55 -15.44
CA VAL A 189 5.58 92.60 -14.66
C VAL A 189 6.58 93.68 -14.22
N GLU A 190 7.70 93.28 -13.61
CA GLU A 190 8.79 94.21 -13.21
C GLU A 190 9.33 95.02 -14.40
N SER A 191 9.51 94.38 -15.57
CA SER A 191 9.97 95.06 -16.78
C SER A 191 8.97 96.07 -17.34
N VAL A 192 7.67 95.87 -17.12
CA VAL A 192 6.63 96.82 -17.53
C VAL A 192 6.56 97.98 -16.55
N GLU A 193 6.64 97.72 -15.25
CA GLU A 193 6.68 98.74 -14.20
C GLU A 193 7.89 99.68 -14.33
N HIS A 194 9.06 99.18 -14.76
CA HIS A 194 10.25 100.01 -15.00
C HIS A 194 10.22 100.83 -16.30
N LYS A 195 9.23 100.62 -17.19
CA LYS A 195 9.11 101.35 -18.47
C LYS A 195 8.05 102.46 -18.45
N VAL A 196 7.36 102.65 -17.34
CA VAL A 196 6.35 103.70 -17.09
C VAL A 196 6.94 104.73 -16.12
#